data_AF-A0A2E3Z8D8-F1
#
_entry.id   AF-A0A2E3Z8D8-F1
#
_cell.length_a   1.000
_cell.length_b   1.000
_cell.length_c   1.000
_cell.angle_alpha   90.00
_cell.angle_beta   90.00
_cell.angle_gamma   90.00
#
_symmetry.space_group_name_H-M   'P 1'
#
loop_
_entity.id
_entity.type
_entity.pdbx_description
1 polymer ?
#
loop_
_entity_poly.entity_id
_entity_poly.type
_entity_poly.pdbx_seq_one_letter_code
_entity_poly.pdbx_strand_id
1 'polypeptide(L)'
;MGMIVRFLFPLTGYVAVATVITLVAGYGHLRRSGNLDDQRMFQIVSILHGIDTEEIAKQHETDLQDVPPEEQSYRKQQELRQIAALHFQAKADDLDKQKSEFLELRRQVNADMKYYRSFREEVEKFLNKRRDEALQAGMQGVRKQWETLIPRKQTKELLKMMIAEDHTDVVILLLNDMPSRKSTDILKTLDGEEDLDMLYKIQKQMLAGNPVRNFIDGQIEQLQKRQQLENQ
;
A
#
# COMPACT_ATOMS: atom_id res chain seq x y z
N MET A 1 -18.00 10.15 39.96
CA MET A 1 -18.81 9.88 38.74
C MET A 1 -17.97 9.82 37.45
N GLY A 2 -17.04 10.75 37.17
CA GLY A 2 -16.30 10.76 35.88
C GLY A 2 -15.28 9.64 35.64
N MET A 3 -14.71 9.05 36.70
CA MET A 3 -13.68 8.01 36.55
C MET A 3 -14.27 6.64 36.13
N ILE A 4 -15.47 6.31 36.61
CA ILE A 4 -16.16 5.05 36.29
C ILE A 4 -16.63 5.02 34.83
N VAL A 5 -17.16 6.15 34.33
CA VAL A 5 -17.60 6.29 32.94
C VAL A 5 -16.43 6.15 31.95
N ARG A 6 -15.24 6.63 32.33
CA ARG A 6 -14.03 6.56 31.48
C ARG A 6 -13.48 5.14 31.32
N PHE A 7 -13.77 4.22 32.24
CA PHE A 7 -13.37 2.80 32.13
C PHE A 7 -14.47 1.91 31.53
N LEU A 8 -15.75 2.22 31.74
CA LEU A 8 -16.85 1.42 31.21
C LEU A 8 -16.97 1.51 29.68
N PHE A 9 -16.86 2.70 29.10
CA PHE A 9 -16.96 2.87 27.64
C PHE A 9 -15.94 2.06 26.82
N PRO A 10 -14.63 2.07 27.13
CA PRO A 10 -13.68 1.25 26.39
C PRO A 10 -13.89 -0.25 26.65
N LEU A 11 -14.30 -0.66 27.85
CA LEU A 11 -14.55 -2.07 28.17
C LEU A 11 -15.68 -2.64 27.29
N THR A 12 -16.79 -1.92 27.15
CA THR A 12 -17.90 -2.34 26.28
C THR A 12 -17.47 -2.40 24.81
N GLY A 13 -16.62 -1.46 24.38
CA GLY A 13 -16.04 -1.46 23.04
C GLY A 13 -15.15 -2.70 22.80
N TYR A 14 -14.26 -3.03 23.73
CA TYR A 14 -13.41 -4.22 23.63
C TYR A 14 -14.22 -5.51 23.61
N VAL A 15 -15.25 -5.62 24.45
CA VAL A 15 -16.14 -6.79 24.47
C VAL A 15 -16.89 -6.93 23.15
N ALA A 16 -17.40 -5.83 22.57
CA ALA A 16 -18.08 -5.84 21.28
C ALA A 16 -17.14 -6.26 20.12
N VAL A 17 -15.91 -5.77 20.11
CA VAL A 17 -14.91 -6.16 19.10
C VAL A 17 -14.53 -7.63 19.27
N ALA A 18 -14.35 -8.09 20.52
CA ALA A 18 -14.02 -9.48 20.81
C ALA A 18 -15.14 -10.45 20.37
N THR A 19 -16.41 -10.10 20.56
CA THR A 19 -17.53 -10.94 20.08
C THR A 19 -17.56 -11.02 18.57
N VAL A 20 -17.33 -9.92 17.84
CA VAL A 20 -17.30 -9.94 16.37
C VAL A 20 -16.15 -10.81 15.86
N ILE A 21 -14.95 -10.67 16.42
CA ILE A 21 -13.79 -11.49 16.04
C ILE A 21 -14.07 -12.97 16.31
N THR A 22 -14.65 -13.29 17.46
CA THR A 22 -15.01 -14.67 17.83
C THR A 22 -16.04 -15.26 16.86
N LEU A 23 -17.01 -14.47 16.41
CA LEU A 23 -18.03 -14.88 15.45
C LEU A 23 -17.43 -15.19 14.07
N VAL A 24 -16.55 -14.31 13.59
CA VAL A 24 -15.85 -14.50 12.31
C VAL A 24 -14.91 -15.70 12.37
N ALA A 25 -14.16 -15.85 13.46
CA ALA A 25 -13.28 -17.00 13.67
C ALA A 25 -14.07 -18.31 13.79
N GLY A 26 -15.18 -18.30 14.52
CA GLY A 26 -16.08 -19.45 14.65
C GLY A 26 -16.70 -19.86 13.31
N TYR A 27 -17.16 -18.90 12.51
CA TYR A 27 -17.67 -19.14 11.16
C TYR A 27 -16.58 -19.74 10.25
N GLY A 28 -15.37 -19.17 10.28
CA GLY A 28 -14.22 -19.69 9.53
C GLY A 28 -13.84 -21.11 9.95
N HIS A 29 -13.86 -21.40 11.25
CA HIS A 29 -13.57 -22.74 11.77
C HIS A 29 -14.64 -23.76 11.36
N LEU A 30 -15.93 -23.42 11.47
CA LEU A 30 -17.02 -24.30 11.03
C LEU A 30 -16.94 -24.59 9.53
N ARG A 31 -16.64 -23.58 8.70
CA ARG A 31 -16.49 -23.75 7.25
C ARG A 31 -15.31 -24.64 6.89
N ARG A 32 -14.19 -24.53 7.60
CA ARG A 32 -13.01 -25.38 7.38
C ARG A 32 -13.19 -26.82 7.88
N SER A 33 -14.01 -27.01 8.90
CA SER A 33 -14.33 -28.35 9.44
C SER A 33 -15.27 -29.19 8.57
N GLY A 34 -15.80 -28.64 7.47
CA GLY A 34 -16.68 -29.35 6.54
C GLY A 34 -18.10 -29.60 7.04
N ASN A 35 -18.44 -29.15 8.26
CA ASN A 35 -19.78 -29.30 8.84
C ASN A 35 -20.82 -28.28 8.32
N LEU A 36 -20.38 -27.28 7.54
CA LEU A 36 -21.24 -26.37 6.78
C LEU A 36 -21.30 -26.84 5.33
N ASP A 37 -21.99 -27.95 5.10
CA ASP A 37 -22.37 -28.41 3.77
C ASP A 37 -23.50 -27.52 3.24
N ASP A 38 -23.53 -27.26 1.92
CA ASP A 38 -24.48 -26.32 1.29
C ASP A 38 -25.95 -26.70 1.62
N GLN A 39 -26.20 -27.98 1.82
CA GLN A 39 -27.50 -28.53 2.24
C GLN A 39 -27.93 -28.06 3.64
N ARG A 40 -27.01 -27.97 4.62
CA ARG A 40 -27.31 -27.48 5.98
C ARG A 40 -27.53 -25.97 5.99
N MET A 41 -26.78 -25.24 5.15
CA MET A 41 -26.97 -23.80 4.99
C MET A 41 -28.34 -23.51 4.36
N PHE A 42 -28.74 -24.30 3.37
CA PHE A 42 -30.06 -24.22 2.75
C PHE A 42 -31.18 -24.54 3.75
N GLN A 43 -30.99 -25.54 4.61
CA GLN A 43 -31.96 -25.90 5.66
C GLN A 43 -32.13 -24.82 6.73
N ILE A 44 -31.05 -24.13 7.11
CA ILE A 44 -31.12 -23.00 8.05
C ILE A 44 -31.84 -21.81 7.39
N VAL A 45 -31.56 -21.52 6.12
CA VAL A 45 -32.21 -20.45 5.37
C VAL A 45 -33.68 -20.77 5.09
N SER A 46 -34.03 -22.03 4.83
CA SER A 46 -35.40 -22.46 4.56
C SER A 46 -36.27 -22.42 5.82
N ILE A 47 -35.73 -22.81 7.00
CA ILE A 47 -36.41 -22.62 8.28
C ILE A 47 -36.61 -21.13 8.57
N LEU A 48 -35.62 -20.28 8.28
CA LEU A 48 -35.73 -18.83 8.46
C LEU A 48 -36.78 -18.19 7.54
N HIS A 49 -36.94 -18.71 6.32
CA HIS A 49 -37.97 -18.26 5.37
C HIS A 49 -39.32 -18.98 5.52
N GLY A 50 -39.43 -19.93 6.47
CA GLY A 50 -40.66 -20.67 6.74
C GLY A 50 -41.09 -21.61 5.61
N ILE A 51 -40.16 -22.05 4.75
CA ILE A 51 -40.44 -22.97 3.65
C ILE A 51 -40.08 -24.37 4.10
N ASP A 52 -41.10 -25.18 4.41
CA ASP A 52 -40.94 -26.56 4.82
C ASP A 52 -40.67 -27.44 3.58
N THR A 53 -39.41 -27.74 3.32
CA THR A 53 -38.98 -28.50 2.13
C THR A 53 -39.55 -29.93 2.10
N GLU A 54 -40.00 -30.46 3.25
CA GLU A 54 -40.65 -31.77 3.35
C GLU A 54 -42.09 -31.77 2.82
N GLU A 55 -42.79 -30.64 2.89
CA GLU A 55 -44.18 -30.52 2.43
C GLU A 55 -44.25 -30.39 0.91
N ILE A 56 -43.26 -29.71 0.31
CA ILE A 56 -43.10 -29.60 -1.15
C ILE A 56 -42.75 -30.96 -1.77
N ALA A 57 -41.90 -31.75 -1.11
CA ALA A 57 -41.56 -33.10 -1.57
C ALA A 57 -42.79 -34.05 -1.55
N LYS A 58 -43.64 -33.95 -0.53
CA LYS A 58 -44.88 -34.74 -0.42
C LYS A 58 -45.98 -34.28 -1.38
N GLN A 59 -46.07 -32.98 -1.68
CA GLN A 59 -47.02 -32.45 -2.66
C GLN A 59 -46.71 -32.91 -4.09
N HIS A 60 -45.44 -33.14 -4.44
CA HIS A 60 -45.08 -33.66 -5.77
C HIS A 60 -45.40 -35.15 -5.99
N GLU A 61 -45.55 -35.96 -4.94
CA GLU A 61 -45.92 -37.38 -5.10
C GLU A 61 -47.44 -37.60 -5.27
N THR A 62 -48.27 -36.63 -4.89
CA THR A 62 -49.74 -36.85 -4.81
C THR A 62 -50.48 -36.46 -6.10
N ASP A 63 -49.85 -35.75 -7.04
CA ASP A 63 -50.51 -35.13 -8.22
C ASP A 63 -50.32 -35.91 -9.55
N LEU A 64 -49.76 -37.12 -9.50
CA LEU A 64 -49.60 -37.99 -10.67
C LEU A 64 -50.72 -39.04 -10.73
N GLN A 65 -51.98 -38.59 -10.79
CA GLN A 65 -53.08 -39.45 -11.19
C GLN A 65 -53.22 -39.41 -12.72
N ASP A 66 -53.10 -40.61 -13.30
CA ASP A 66 -53.00 -41.02 -14.71
C ASP A 66 -54.10 -40.42 -15.64
N VAL A 67 -53.90 -39.18 -16.08
CA VAL A 67 -54.63 -38.56 -17.20
C VAL A 67 -53.62 -38.30 -18.32
N PRO A 68 -53.79 -38.88 -19.53
CA PRO A 68 -52.94 -38.53 -20.66
C PRO A 68 -53.04 -37.02 -20.91
N PRO A 69 -51.91 -36.29 -21.01
CA PRO A 69 -51.96 -34.85 -21.21
C PRO A 69 -52.72 -34.55 -22.51
N GLU A 70 -53.80 -33.77 -22.43
CA GLU A 70 -54.52 -33.32 -23.61
C GLU A 70 -53.54 -32.63 -24.57
N GLU A 71 -53.50 -33.08 -25.83
CA GLU A 71 -52.60 -32.48 -26.83
C GLU A 71 -52.97 -31.01 -27.03
N GLN A 72 -52.01 -30.11 -26.77
CA GLN A 72 -52.22 -28.67 -26.91
C GLN A 72 -52.63 -28.33 -28.34
N SER A 73 -53.69 -27.53 -28.49
CA SER A 73 -54.14 -27.06 -29.81
C SER A 73 -53.03 -26.32 -30.54
N TYR A 74 -52.98 -26.47 -31.87
CA TYR A 74 -51.94 -25.86 -32.72
C TYR A 74 -51.80 -24.34 -32.52
N ARG A 75 -52.91 -23.62 -32.28
CA ARG A 75 -52.89 -22.18 -31.98
C ARG A 75 -52.18 -21.88 -30.67
N LYS A 76 -52.42 -22.66 -29.63
CA LYS A 76 -51.77 -22.48 -28.33
C LYS A 76 -50.27 -22.76 -28.39
N GLN A 77 -49.85 -23.72 -29.21
CA GLN A 77 -48.43 -23.96 -29.46
C GLN A 77 -47.76 -22.78 -30.21
N GLN A 78 -48.45 -22.16 -31.17
CA GLN A 78 -47.93 -20.97 -31.85
C GLN A 78 -47.79 -19.78 -30.90
N GLU A 79 -48.78 -19.53 -30.04
CA GLU A 79 -48.73 -18.48 -29.02
C GLU A 79 -47.56 -18.69 -28.05
N LEU A 80 -47.36 -19.92 -27.56
CA LEU A 80 -46.23 -20.24 -26.68
C LEU A 80 -44.88 -20.02 -27.36
N ARG A 81 -44.75 -20.35 -28.65
CA ARG A 81 -43.53 -20.08 -29.42
C ARG A 81 -43.27 -18.58 -29.58
N GLN A 82 -44.31 -17.78 -29.81
CA GLN A 82 -44.17 -16.32 -29.90
C GLN A 82 -43.76 -15.72 -28.56
N ILE A 83 -44.39 -16.14 -27.46
CA ILE A 83 -44.02 -15.72 -26.10
C ILE A 83 -42.57 -16.10 -25.80
N ALA A 84 -42.17 -17.33 -26.11
CA ALA A 84 -40.78 -17.78 -25.94
C ALA A 84 -39.80 -16.93 -26.78
N ALA A 85 -40.13 -16.65 -28.04
CA ALA A 85 -39.30 -15.82 -28.91
C ALA A 85 -39.14 -14.39 -28.35
N LEU A 86 -40.21 -13.78 -27.86
CA LEU A 86 -40.17 -12.47 -27.20
C LEU A 86 -39.30 -12.50 -25.93
N HIS A 87 -39.41 -13.56 -25.12
CA HIS A 87 -38.54 -13.73 -23.96
C HIS A 87 -37.06 -13.86 -24.33
N PHE A 88 -36.74 -14.61 -25.40
CA PHE A 88 -35.36 -14.73 -25.87
C PHE A 88 -34.82 -13.41 -26.41
N GLN A 89 -35.65 -12.64 -27.13
CA GLN A 89 -35.28 -11.33 -27.62
C GLN A 89 -35.03 -10.35 -26.45
N ALA A 90 -35.93 -10.29 -25.48
CA ALA A 90 -35.76 -9.45 -24.29
C ALA A 90 -34.49 -9.80 -23.50
N LYS A 91 -34.16 -11.10 -23.40
CA LYS A 91 -32.90 -11.55 -22.78
C LYS A 91 -31.67 -11.14 -23.60
N ALA A 92 -31.73 -11.23 -24.93
CA ALA A 92 -30.63 -10.82 -25.79
C ALA A 92 -30.37 -9.30 -25.65
N ASP A 93 -31.44 -8.50 -25.65
CA ASP A 93 -31.36 -7.04 -25.50
C ASP A 93 -30.80 -6.66 -24.12
N ASP A 94 -31.23 -7.35 -23.04
CA ASP A 94 -30.71 -7.13 -21.69
C ASP A 94 -29.22 -7.49 -21.58
N LEU A 95 -28.80 -8.62 -22.16
CA LEU A 95 -27.39 -9.02 -22.18
C LEU A 95 -26.52 -8.03 -22.95
N ASP A 96 -27.00 -7.52 -24.09
CA ASP A 96 -26.27 -6.50 -24.85
C ASP A 96 -26.15 -5.18 -24.08
N LYS A 97 -27.20 -4.78 -23.37
CA LYS A 97 -27.16 -3.62 -22.48
C LYS A 97 -26.14 -3.80 -21.35
N GLN A 98 -26.19 -4.92 -20.64
CA GLN A 98 -25.25 -5.23 -19.56
C GLN A 98 -23.81 -5.30 -20.05
N LYS A 99 -23.59 -5.86 -21.24
CA LYS A 99 -22.27 -5.89 -21.88
C LYS A 99 -21.76 -4.48 -22.19
N SER A 100 -22.63 -3.60 -22.70
CA SER A 100 -22.26 -2.21 -22.96
C SER A 100 -21.88 -1.48 -21.67
N GLU A 101 -22.70 -1.60 -20.62
CA GLU A 101 -22.44 -1.01 -19.31
C GLU A 101 -21.13 -1.54 -18.70
N PHE A 102 -20.88 -2.84 -18.79
CA PHE A 102 -19.62 -3.44 -18.34
C PHE A 102 -18.41 -2.88 -19.08
N LEU A 103 -18.52 -2.71 -20.41
CA LEU A 103 -17.44 -2.15 -21.21
C LEU A 103 -17.16 -0.68 -20.86
N GLU A 104 -18.20 0.10 -20.57
CA GLU A 104 -18.07 1.48 -20.10
C GLU A 104 -17.40 1.55 -18.73
N LEU A 105 -17.89 0.77 -17.76
CA LEU A 105 -17.30 0.71 -16.42
C LEU A 105 -15.83 0.27 -16.48
N ARG A 106 -15.51 -0.73 -17.30
CA ARG A 106 -14.12 -1.17 -17.51
C ARG A 106 -13.26 -0.07 -18.12
N ARG A 107 -13.79 0.75 -19.01
CA ARG A 107 -13.05 1.91 -19.57
C ARG A 107 -12.80 2.97 -18.49
N GLN A 108 -13.79 3.29 -17.67
CA GLN A 108 -13.66 4.23 -16.56
C GLN A 108 -12.60 3.77 -15.55
N VAL A 109 -12.70 2.54 -15.07
CA VAL A 109 -11.72 1.96 -14.12
C VAL A 109 -10.30 1.98 -14.69
N ASN A 110 -10.13 1.67 -15.98
CA ASN A 110 -8.82 1.74 -16.62
C ASN A 110 -8.29 3.18 -16.73
N ALA A 111 -9.16 4.16 -16.97
CA ALA A 111 -8.77 5.56 -17.01
C ALA A 111 -8.36 6.05 -15.61
N ASP A 112 -9.15 5.73 -14.59
CA ASP A 112 -8.87 6.08 -13.19
C ASP A 112 -7.57 5.45 -12.71
N MET A 113 -7.34 4.18 -13.07
CA MET A 113 -6.09 3.48 -12.72
C MET A 113 -4.87 4.13 -13.38
N LYS A 114 -4.99 4.57 -14.64
CA LYS A 114 -3.90 5.30 -15.32
C LYS A 114 -3.63 6.64 -14.64
N TYR A 115 -4.69 7.39 -14.33
CA TYR A 115 -4.57 8.66 -13.63
C TYR A 115 -3.89 8.49 -12.28
N TYR A 116 -4.33 7.51 -11.48
CA TYR A 116 -3.75 7.22 -10.18
C TYR A 116 -2.27 6.84 -10.26
N ARG A 117 -1.87 6.01 -11.23
CA ARG A 117 -0.46 5.66 -11.47
C ARG A 117 0.37 6.91 -11.80
N SER A 118 -0.09 7.73 -12.75
CA SER A 118 0.63 8.96 -13.11
C SER A 118 0.74 9.94 -11.95
N PHE A 119 -0.33 10.08 -11.16
CA PHE A 119 -0.35 10.97 -10.01
C PHE A 119 0.62 10.49 -8.92
N ARG A 120 0.64 9.18 -8.64
CA ARG A 120 1.59 8.58 -7.71
C ARG A 120 3.03 8.81 -8.15
N GLU A 121 3.35 8.58 -9.42
CA GLU A 121 4.68 8.84 -9.98
C GLU A 121 5.09 10.32 -9.87
N GLU A 122 4.15 11.23 -10.13
CA GLU A 122 4.39 12.67 -10.01
C GLU A 122 4.66 13.09 -8.56
N VAL A 123 3.84 12.60 -7.62
CA VAL A 123 4.03 12.84 -6.18
C VAL A 123 5.36 12.27 -5.72
N GLU A 124 5.71 11.05 -6.12
CA GLU A 124 6.99 10.45 -5.76
C GLU A 124 8.18 11.25 -6.33
N LYS A 125 8.10 11.67 -7.59
CA LYS A 125 9.12 12.54 -8.20
C LYS A 125 9.23 13.87 -7.46
N PHE A 126 8.11 14.48 -7.10
CA PHE A 126 8.08 15.74 -6.35
C PHE A 126 8.68 15.58 -4.95
N LEU A 127 8.30 14.54 -4.21
CA LEU A 127 8.82 14.27 -2.87
C LEU A 127 10.32 13.99 -2.89
N ASN A 128 10.80 13.19 -3.86
CA ASN A 128 12.22 12.90 -4.01
C ASN A 128 13.00 14.16 -4.38
N LYS A 129 12.50 14.96 -5.35
CA LYS A 129 13.12 16.23 -5.71
C LYS A 129 13.20 17.17 -4.50
N ARG A 130 12.13 17.29 -3.71
CA ARG A 130 12.11 18.11 -2.50
C ARG A 130 13.08 17.62 -1.43
N ARG A 131 13.19 16.29 -1.27
CA ARG A 131 14.17 15.69 -0.37
C ARG A 131 15.59 16.02 -0.79
N ASP A 132 15.91 15.85 -2.07
CA ASP A 132 17.24 16.11 -2.61
C ASP A 132 17.60 17.60 -2.53
N GLU A 133 16.66 18.47 -2.88
CA GLU A 133 16.79 19.93 -2.70
C GLU A 133 17.02 20.30 -1.23
N ALA A 134 16.29 19.70 -0.29
CA ALA A 134 16.44 19.97 1.14
C ALA A 134 17.79 19.47 1.67
N LEU A 135 18.25 18.29 1.24
CA LEU A 135 19.57 17.76 1.59
C LEU A 135 20.68 18.65 1.06
N GLN A 136 20.60 19.06 -0.20
CA GLN A 136 21.57 19.96 -0.82
C GLN A 136 21.56 21.35 -0.17
N ALA A 137 20.37 21.92 0.07
CA ALA A 137 20.22 23.22 0.72
C ALA A 137 20.74 23.20 2.18
N GLY A 138 20.47 22.12 2.91
CA GLY A 138 21.01 21.90 4.25
C GLY A 138 22.54 21.83 4.24
N MET A 139 23.13 21.03 3.35
CA MET A 139 24.59 20.93 3.19
C MET A 139 25.23 22.28 2.81
N GLN A 140 24.62 23.01 1.88
CA GLN A 140 25.09 24.35 1.49
C GLN A 140 24.95 25.36 2.63
N GLY A 141 23.89 25.28 3.42
CA GLY A 141 23.68 26.12 4.61
C GLY A 141 24.76 25.92 5.67
N VAL A 142 25.00 24.66 6.03
CA VAL A 142 26.07 24.29 6.97
C VAL A 142 27.44 24.72 6.45
N ARG A 143 27.69 24.56 5.14
CA ARG A 143 28.95 25.04 4.52
C ARG A 143 29.13 26.54 4.66
N LYS A 144 28.13 27.34 4.25
CA LYS A 144 28.19 28.80 4.38
C LYS A 144 28.43 29.23 5.83
N GLN A 145 27.83 28.50 6.78
CA GLN A 145 28.09 28.72 8.19
C GLN A 145 29.55 28.41 8.54
N TRP A 146 30.11 27.29 8.08
CA TRP A 146 31.52 26.96 8.35
C TRP A 146 32.52 27.92 7.70
N GLU A 147 32.19 28.48 6.53
CA GLU A 147 33.01 29.48 5.83
C GLU A 147 33.05 30.83 6.55
N THR A 148 31.99 31.14 7.31
CA THR A 148 31.83 32.40 8.07
C THR A 148 32.32 32.28 9.51
N LEU A 149 32.33 31.09 10.08
CA LEU A 149 32.85 30.82 11.42
C LEU A 149 34.37 30.99 11.50
N ILE A 150 34.87 31.26 12.71
CA ILE A 150 36.31 31.41 12.96
C ILE A 150 36.97 30.02 12.94
N PRO A 151 37.87 29.72 11.98
CA PRO A 151 38.41 28.37 11.77
C PRO A 151 39.09 27.76 13.00
N ARG A 152 39.77 28.60 13.79
CA ARG A 152 40.64 28.16 14.89
C ARG A 152 39.91 27.87 16.20
N LYS A 153 38.72 28.44 16.41
CA LYS A 153 38.00 28.34 17.69
C LYS A 153 36.65 27.64 17.59
N GLN A 154 35.89 27.89 16.53
CA GLN A 154 34.52 27.38 16.41
C GLN A 154 34.47 26.18 15.47
N THR A 155 35.12 26.29 14.31
CA THR A 155 35.12 25.20 13.31
C THR A 155 35.95 24.00 13.78
N LYS A 156 37.09 24.21 14.48
CA LYS A 156 37.90 23.15 15.09
C LYS A 156 37.11 22.31 16.09
N GLU A 157 36.38 22.95 17.01
CA GLU A 157 35.59 22.26 18.03
C GLU A 157 34.40 21.49 17.41
N LEU A 158 33.71 22.10 16.44
CA LEU A 158 32.65 21.43 15.68
C LEU A 158 33.16 20.20 14.91
N LEU A 159 34.34 20.29 14.30
CA LEU A 159 35.00 19.17 13.64
C LEU A 159 35.29 18.03 14.60
N LYS A 160 35.85 18.34 15.77
CA LYS A 160 36.13 17.34 16.81
C LYS A 160 34.86 16.64 17.29
N MET A 161 33.79 17.40 17.54
CA MET A 161 32.49 16.84 17.95
C MET A 161 31.93 15.92 16.87
N MET A 162 31.91 16.34 15.61
CA MET A 162 31.39 15.51 14.51
C MET A 162 32.22 14.23 14.27
N ILE A 163 33.54 14.28 14.44
CA ILE A 163 34.40 13.11 14.30
C ILE A 163 34.24 12.16 15.49
N ALA A 164 34.06 12.70 16.71
CA ALA A 164 33.77 11.91 17.90
C ALA A 164 32.39 11.21 17.82
N GLU A 165 31.42 11.82 17.14
CA GLU A 165 30.09 11.27 16.87
C GLU A 165 30.02 10.36 15.61
N ASP A 166 31.17 9.95 15.06
CA ASP A 166 31.26 9.08 13.87
C ASP A 166 30.68 9.68 12.57
N HIS A 167 30.57 11.01 12.49
CA HIS A 167 30.11 11.74 11.32
C HIS A 167 31.25 12.21 10.40
N THR A 168 32.37 11.47 10.39
CA THR A 168 33.58 11.78 9.59
C THR A 168 33.27 11.90 8.09
N ASP A 169 32.31 11.11 7.60
CA ASP A 169 31.90 11.14 6.20
C ASP A 169 31.26 12.49 5.81
N VAL A 170 30.36 13.02 6.65
CA VAL A 170 29.70 14.31 6.39
C VAL A 170 30.73 15.44 6.41
N VAL A 171 31.70 15.36 7.33
CA VAL A 171 32.82 16.31 7.41
C VAL A 171 33.63 16.33 6.11
N ILE A 172 34.00 15.16 5.58
CA ILE A 172 34.76 15.07 4.33
C ILE A 172 33.95 15.63 3.16
N LEU A 173 32.65 15.34 3.10
CA LEU A 173 31.77 15.84 2.05
C LEU A 173 31.66 17.38 2.08
N LEU A 174 31.58 17.95 3.29
CA LEU A 174 31.54 19.40 3.50
C LEU A 174 32.87 20.08 3.15
N LEU A 175 34.01 19.46 3.50
CA LEU A 175 35.35 19.99 3.25
C LEU A 175 35.76 19.92 1.77
N ASN A 176 35.38 18.84 1.06
CA ASN A 176 35.70 18.66 -0.36
C ASN A 176 35.02 19.68 -1.27
N ASP A 177 33.79 20.08 -0.91
CA ASP A 177 32.98 20.98 -1.73
C ASP A 177 33.11 22.46 -1.27
N MET A 178 34.06 22.75 -0.37
CA MET A 178 34.44 24.09 0.07
C MET A 178 35.64 24.63 -0.75
N PRO A 179 35.79 25.96 -0.94
CA PRO A 179 36.98 26.52 -1.58
C PRO A 179 38.28 26.09 -0.91
N SER A 180 39.24 25.57 -1.68
CA SER A 180 40.51 24.96 -1.21
C SER A 180 41.27 25.80 -0.18
N ARG A 181 41.22 27.13 -0.30
CA ARG A 181 41.86 28.05 0.66
C ARG A 181 41.24 27.97 2.06
N LYS A 182 39.91 27.94 2.14
CA LYS A 182 39.15 27.90 3.39
C LYS A 182 39.23 26.53 4.05
N SER A 183 39.13 25.45 3.26
CA SER A 183 39.32 24.10 3.81
C SER A 183 40.74 23.88 4.31
N THR A 184 41.76 24.40 3.61
CA THR A 184 43.16 24.36 4.08
C THR A 184 43.34 25.18 5.37
N ASP A 185 42.72 26.35 5.47
CA ASP A 185 42.80 27.19 6.68
C ASP A 185 42.15 26.52 7.90
N ILE A 186 41.12 25.71 7.69
CA ILE A 186 40.48 24.89 8.74
C ILE A 186 41.35 23.67 9.09
N LEU A 187 41.92 22.98 8.10
CA LEU A 187 42.79 21.82 8.35
C LEU A 187 44.10 22.22 9.05
N LYS A 188 44.61 23.42 8.81
CA LYS A 188 45.81 23.95 9.48
C LYS A 188 45.61 24.26 10.96
N THR A 189 44.37 24.39 11.44
CA THR A 189 44.11 24.63 12.86
C THR A 189 44.12 23.35 13.69
N LEU A 190 44.18 22.19 13.03
CA LEU A 190 44.35 20.86 13.63
C LEU A 190 45.84 20.56 13.81
N ASP A 191 46.45 21.20 14.81
CA ASP A 191 47.89 21.19 15.08
C ASP A 191 48.32 20.38 16.34
N GLY A 192 47.36 19.82 17.10
CA GLY A 192 47.65 19.00 18.28
C GLY A 192 48.01 17.54 17.96
N GLU A 193 48.63 16.83 18.91
CA GLU A 193 48.98 15.41 18.76
C GLU A 193 47.76 14.51 18.51
N GLU A 194 46.64 14.74 19.20
CA GLU A 194 45.37 14.04 18.94
C GLU A 194 44.71 14.45 17.61
N ASP A 195 45.03 15.64 17.11
CA ASP A 195 44.46 16.18 15.87
C ASP A 195 45.12 15.58 14.62
N LEU A 196 46.39 15.14 14.74
CA LEU A 196 47.16 14.48 13.68
C LEU A 196 46.53 13.15 13.24
N ASP A 197 46.06 12.35 14.19
CA ASP A 197 45.36 11.09 13.90
C ASP A 197 44.01 11.34 13.20
N MET A 198 43.30 12.41 13.58
CA MET A 198 42.06 12.81 12.90
C MET A 198 42.32 13.27 11.48
N LEU A 199 43.35 14.10 11.28
CA LEU A 199 43.82 14.55 9.96
C LEU A 199 44.17 13.37 9.06
N TYR A 200 44.93 12.40 9.59
CA TYR A 200 45.30 11.19 8.86
C TYR A 200 44.08 10.37 8.45
N LYS A 201 43.09 10.18 9.34
CA LYS A 201 41.84 9.48 9.03
C LYS A 201 41.04 10.18 7.92
N ILE A 202 40.87 11.50 8.03
CA ILE A 202 40.18 12.33 7.02
C ILE A 202 40.87 12.21 5.66
N GLN A 203 42.20 12.41 5.61
CA GLN A 203 42.95 12.35 4.36
C GLN A 203 42.97 10.95 3.74
N LYS A 204 43.07 9.89 4.56
CA LYS A 204 43.01 8.51 4.09
C LYS A 204 41.65 8.17 3.48
N GLN A 205 40.56 8.63 4.09
CA GLN A 205 39.21 8.44 3.54
C GLN A 205 39.00 9.27 2.27
N MET A 206 39.47 10.53 2.25
CA MET A 206 39.47 11.37 1.04
C MET A 206 40.21 10.71 -0.13
N LEU A 207 41.39 10.15 0.11
CA LEU A 207 42.18 9.43 -0.91
C LEU A 207 41.50 8.14 -1.37
N ALA A 208 40.76 7.46 -0.50
CA ALA A 208 39.98 6.28 -0.84
C ALA A 208 38.70 6.60 -1.64
N GLY A 209 38.36 7.87 -1.84
CA GLY A 209 37.10 8.30 -2.48
C GLY A 209 35.87 8.12 -1.59
N ASN A 210 36.06 7.78 -0.32
CA ASN A 210 34.99 7.77 0.70
C ASN A 210 34.86 9.17 1.28
N PRO A 211 33.65 9.76 1.30
CA PRO A 211 32.31 9.15 1.25
C PRO A 211 31.50 9.45 -0.03
N VAL A 212 32.10 10.16 -0.99
CA VAL A 212 31.43 10.54 -2.24
C VAL A 212 30.98 9.30 -3.01
N ARG A 213 31.81 8.25 -3.03
CA ARG A 213 31.47 6.97 -3.63
C ARG A 213 30.31 6.27 -2.94
N ASN A 214 30.32 6.17 -1.61
CA ASN A 214 29.22 5.57 -0.84
C ASN A 214 27.89 6.32 -1.03
N PHE A 215 27.94 7.65 -1.10
CA PHE A 215 26.76 8.46 -1.38
C PHE A 215 26.19 8.18 -2.77
N ILE A 216 27.05 8.12 -3.80
CA ILE A 216 26.65 7.80 -5.18
C ILE A 216 26.11 6.37 -5.28
N ASP A 217 26.82 5.39 -4.69
CA ASP A 217 26.43 3.99 -4.72
C ASP A 217 25.08 3.76 -4.00
N GLY A 218 24.85 4.44 -2.87
CA GLY A 218 23.55 4.40 -2.18
C GLY A 218 22.40 5.01 -3.00
N GLN A 219 22.67 6.08 -3.77
CA GLN A 219 21.69 6.66 -4.69
C GLN A 219 21.41 5.72 -5.87
N ILE A 220 22.44 5.06 -6.42
CA ILE A 220 22.31 4.07 -7.49
C ILE A 220 21.49 2.86 -7.01
N GLU A 221 21.74 2.36 -5.80
CA GLU A 221 21.00 1.23 -5.24
C GLU A 221 19.51 1.57 -5.04
N GLN A 222 19.20 2.80 -4.59
CA GLN A 222 17.82 3.28 -4.50
C GLN A 222 17.13 3.41 -5.86
N LEU A 223 17.87 3.75 -6.92
CA LEU A 223 17.35 3.78 -8.29
C LEU A 223 17.09 2.35 -8.81
N GLN A 224 18.00 1.41 -8.54
CA GLN A 224 17.86 0.02 -8.95
C GLN A 224 16.68 -0.69 -8.25
N LYS A 225 16.50 -0.47 -6.95
CA LYS A 225 15.33 -1.00 -6.21
C LYS A 225 14.01 -0.49 -6.79
N ARG A 226 13.96 0.77 -7.24
CA ARG A 226 12.77 1.33 -7.91
C ARG A 226 12.49 0.67 -9.26
N GLN A 227 13.52 0.46 -10.08
CA GLN A 227 13.36 -0.23 -11.37
C GLN A 227 12.91 -1.71 -11.22
N GLN A 228 13.30 -2.38 -10.14
CA GLN A 228 12.85 -3.75 -9.87
C GLN A 228 11.39 -3.81 -9.41
N LEU A 229 10.92 -2.81 -8.65
CA LEU A 229 9.53 -2.69 -8.23
C LEU A 229 8.59 -2.28 -9.37
N GLU A 230 9.09 -1.59 -10.40
CA GLU A 230 8.32 -1.25 -11.61
C GLU A 230 8.18 -2.42 -12.60
N ASN A 231 9.06 -3.42 -12.51
CA ASN A 231 9.07 -4.60 -13.40
C ASN A 231 8.38 -5.85 -12.79
N GLN A 232 7.75 -5.72 -11.61
CA GLN A 232 6.93 -6.74 -10.97
C GLN A 232 5.45 -6.32 -10.96
#